data_AF-X1D919-F1
#
_entry.id   AF-X1D919-F1
#
_cell.length_a   1.000
_cell.length_b   1.000
_cell.length_c   1.000
_cell.angle_alpha   90.00
_cell.angle_beta   90.00
_cell.angle_gamma   90.00
#
_symmetry.space_group_name_H-M   'P 1'
#
loop_
_entity.id
_entity.type
_entity.pdbx_description
1 polymer ?
#
loop_
_entity_poly.entity_id
_entity_poly.type
_entity_poly.pdbx_seq_one_letter_code
_entity_poly.pdbx_strand_id
1 'polypeptide(L)'
;MKKFPNELKGFINNTQWTFAKTYAATWPHHYIVRERVDENLFLKMVKHIRCFGYEGRFYKAKIMYFEEDGYVFWTMGEPIEETTII
;
A
#
# COMPACT_ATOMS: atom_id res chain seq x y z
N MET A 1 -7.16 16.06 0.12
CA MET A 1 -6.85 14.71 0.65
C MET A 1 -5.86 14.85 1.81
N LYS A 2 -5.91 13.94 2.78
CA LYS A 2 -4.82 13.84 3.78
C LYS A 2 -3.55 13.37 3.08
N LYS A 3 -2.40 13.77 3.62
CA LYS A 3 -1.08 13.33 3.19
C LYS A 3 -0.48 12.39 4.24
N PHE A 4 0.44 11.54 3.81
CA PHE A 4 1.30 10.75 4.67
C PHE A 4 2.11 11.68 5.59
N PRO A 5 2.18 11.36 6.90
CA PRO A 5 3.15 11.98 7.79
C PRO A 5 4.58 11.79 7.29
N ASN A 6 5.50 12.70 7.66
CA ASN A 6 6.90 12.64 7.23
C ASN A 6 7.58 11.30 7.54
N GLU A 7 7.21 10.65 8.66
CA GLU A 7 7.68 9.31 9.02
C GLU A 7 7.31 8.28 7.95
N LEU A 8 6.06 8.27 7.46
CA LEU A 8 5.60 7.37 6.40
C LEU A 8 6.17 7.74 5.03
N LYS A 9 6.37 9.03 4.74
CA LYS A 9 7.08 9.45 3.52
C LYS A 9 8.52 8.94 3.52
N GLY A 10 9.21 9.04 4.66
CA GLY A 10 10.55 8.50 4.85
C GLY A 10 10.58 6.98 4.68
N PHE A 11 9.59 6.28 5.25
CA PHE A 11 9.42 4.84 5.05
C PHE A 11 9.28 4.46 3.57
N ILE A 12 8.35 5.10 2.85
CA ILE A 12 8.07 4.83 1.44
C ILE A 12 9.32 5.04 0.57
N ASN A 13 10.04 6.14 0.79
CA ASN A 13 11.21 6.51 -0.02
C ASN A 13 12.43 5.64 0.26
N ASN A 14 12.58 5.11 1.48
CA ASN A 14 13.72 4.28 1.86
C ASN A 14 13.46 2.78 1.72
N THR A 15 12.23 2.37 1.41
CA THR A 15 11.87 0.96 1.23
C THR A 15 12.16 0.51 -0.20
N GLN A 16 12.71 -0.69 -0.33
CA GLN A 16 12.88 -1.33 -1.63
C GLN A 16 11.57 -1.97 -2.09
N TRP A 17 10.98 -1.38 -3.12
CA TRP A 17 9.75 -1.86 -3.74
C TRP A 17 10.04 -2.98 -4.74
N THR A 18 9.28 -4.06 -4.70
CA THR A 18 9.45 -5.20 -5.60
C THR A 18 8.46 -5.12 -6.76
N PHE A 19 8.96 -5.17 -8.01
CA PHE A 19 8.09 -5.18 -9.19
C PHE A 19 7.38 -6.53 -9.35
N ALA A 20 6.05 -6.51 -9.47
CA ALA A 20 5.22 -7.70 -9.65
C ALA A 20 5.26 -8.23 -11.09
N LYS A 21 6.32 -8.99 -11.43
CA LYS A 21 6.53 -9.53 -12.78
C LYS A 21 5.33 -10.32 -13.33
N THR A 22 4.63 -11.08 -12.47
CA THR A 22 3.46 -11.88 -12.85
C THR A 22 2.31 -11.03 -13.40
N TYR A 23 2.17 -9.78 -12.94
CA TYR A 23 1.13 -8.85 -13.35
C TYR A 23 1.62 -7.78 -14.32
N ALA A 24 2.86 -7.86 -14.79
CA ALA A 24 3.46 -6.83 -15.64
C ALA A 24 2.64 -6.53 -16.91
N ALA A 25 1.96 -7.55 -17.47
CA ALA A 25 1.18 -7.40 -18.70
C ALA A 25 -0.26 -6.92 -18.48
N THR A 26 -0.81 -7.04 -17.27
CA THR A 26 -2.24 -6.78 -17.00
C THR A 26 -2.46 -5.66 -16.00
N TRP A 27 -1.62 -5.58 -14.98
CA TRP A 27 -1.69 -4.60 -13.91
C TRP A 27 -0.28 -4.36 -13.36
N PRO A 28 0.59 -3.63 -14.06
CA PRO A 28 1.97 -3.43 -13.62
C PRO A 28 2.01 -2.61 -12.32
N HIS A 29 2.53 -3.20 -11.27
CA HIS A 29 2.63 -2.57 -9.95
C HIS A 29 3.87 -3.03 -9.19
N HIS A 30 4.16 -2.31 -8.10
CA HIS A 30 5.14 -2.71 -7.12
C HIS A 30 4.46 -3.03 -5.80
N TYR A 31 5.14 -3.83 -4.98
CA TYR A 31 4.70 -4.15 -3.63
C TYR A 31 5.86 -4.20 -2.65
N ILE A 32 5.54 -4.05 -1.37
CA ILE A 32 6.44 -4.35 -0.25
C ILE A 32 5.87 -5.50 0.57
N VAL A 33 6.75 -6.24 1.25
CA VAL A 33 6.36 -7.39 2.10
C VAL A 33 6.60 -7.02 3.55
N ARG A 34 5.58 -7.16 4.41
CA ARG A 34 5.60 -6.83 5.84
C ARG A 34 6.83 -7.37 6.57
N GLU A 35 7.20 -8.61 6.30
CA GLU A 35 8.34 -9.29 6.94
C GLU A 35 9.72 -8.72 6.55
N ARG A 36 9.79 -7.90 5.49
CA ARG A 36 11.06 -7.37 4.94
C ARG A 36 11.30 -5.91 5.29
N VAL A 37 10.42 -5.31 6.09
CA VAL A 37 10.40 -3.88 6.40
C VAL A 37 10.10 -3.68 7.88
N ASP A 38 10.19 -2.44 8.35
CA ASP A 38 9.73 -2.11 9.70
C ASP A 38 8.22 -2.35 9.80
N GLU A 39 7.83 -3.33 10.61
CA GLU A 39 6.44 -3.75 10.76
C GLU A 39 5.54 -2.63 11.32
N ASN A 40 6.06 -1.80 12.23
CA ASN A 40 5.27 -0.72 12.81
C ASN A 40 4.96 0.35 11.76
N LEU A 41 5.94 0.69 10.91
CA LEU A 41 5.75 1.63 9.80
C LEU A 41 4.83 1.05 8.73
N PHE A 42 4.96 -0.24 8.42
CA PHE A 42 4.05 -0.95 7.53
C PHE A 42 2.60 -0.87 8.02
N LEU A 43 2.34 -1.24 9.27
CA LEU A 43 1.00 -1.21 9.85
C LEU A 43 0.43 0.21 9.95
N LYS A 44 1.25 1.21 10.25
CA LYS A 44 0.86 2.63 10.20
C LYS A 44 0.44 3.03 8.79
N MET A 45 1.16 2.59 7.76
CA MET A 45 0.82 2.84 6.36
C MET A 45 -0.51 2.18 5.97
N VAL A 46 -0.71 0.89 6.29
CA VAL A 46 -2.00 0.18 6.06
C VAL A 46 -3.17 0.94 6.68
N LYS A 47 -3.03 1.35 7.96
CA LYS A 47 -4.07 2.12 8.66
C LYS A 47 -4.33 3.45 7.99
N HIS A 48 -3.29 4.16 7.56
CA HIS A 48 -3.43 5.44 6.87
C HIS A 48 -4.22 5.30 5.56
N ILE A 49 -3.87 4.31 4.74
CA ILE A 49 -4.57 4.00 3.47
C ILE A 49 -6.05 3.72 3.73
N ARG A 50 -6.37 2.89 4.74
CA ARG A 50 -7.76 2.53 5.05
C ARG A 50 -8.57 3.67 5.64
N CYS A 51 -7.97 4.52 6.47
CA CYS A 51 -8.68 5.63 7.12
C CYS A 51 -8.90 6.85 6.21
N PHE A 52 -7.98 7.10 5.28
CA PHE A 52 -7.98 8.33 4.48
C PHE A 52 -8.07 8.10 2.97
N GLY A 53 -8.03 6.84 2.53
CA GLY A 53 -8.25 6.46 1.14
C GLY A 53 -9.72 6.56 0.73
N TYR A 54 -9.97 6.20 -0.52
CA TYR A 54 -11.30 6.09 -1.10
C TYR A 54 -11.58 4.65 -1.54
N GLU A 55 -12.85 4.25 -1.54
CA GLU A 55 -13.25 2.92 -2.02
C GLU A 55 -13.05 2.86 -3.54
N GLY A 56 -12.35 1.83 -4.00
CA GLY A 56 -12.33 1.45 -5.41
C GLY A 56 -12.44 -0.06 -5.58
N ARG A 57 -12.24 -0.52 -6.81
CA ARG A 57 -12.32 -1.94 -7.15
C ARG A 57 -10.99 -2.45 -7.67
N PHE A 58 -10.60 -3.63 -7.19
CA PHE A 58 -9.59 -4.47 -7.80
C PHE A 58 -10.30 -5.71 -8.35
N TYR A 59 -10.50 -5.76 -9.67
CA TYR A 59 -11.45 -6.68 -10.30
C TYR A 59 -12.84 -6.60 -9.65
N LYS A 60 -13.23 -7.64 -8.91
CA LYS A 60 -14.51 -7.73 -8.19
C LYS A 60 -14.37 -7.37 -6.70
N ALA A 61 -13.15 -7.26 -6.18
CA ALA A 61 -12.90 -6.93 -4.78
C ALA A 61 -13.02 -5.42 -4.55
N LYS A 62 -13.68 -5.04 -3.46
CA LYS A 62 -13.70 -3.65 -2.97
C LYS A 62 -12.50 -3.45 -2.06
N ILE A 63 -11.65 -2.47 -2.38
CA ILE A 63 -10.47 -2.15 -1.60
C ILE A 63 -10.31 -0.63 -1.46
N MET A 64 -9.46 -0.21 -0.53
CA MET A 64 -9.15 1.20 -0.29
C MET A 64 -7.90 1.60 -1.07
N TYR A 65 -8.02 2.65 -1.88
CA TYR A 65 -6.92 3.30 -2.58
C TYR A 65 -6.59 4.63 -1.93
N PHE A 66 -5.32 4.96 -1.84
CA PHE A 66 -4.85 6.24 -1.32
C PHE A 66 -3.87 6.87 -2.31
N GLU A 67 -4.16 8.11 -2.72
CA GLU A 67 -3.39 8.84 -3.71
C GLU A 67 -2.49 9.89 -3.07
N GLU A 68 -1.20 9.84 -3.39
CA GLU A 68 -0.26 10.86 -2.97
C GLU A 68 0.94 10.96 -3.90
N ASP A 69 1.33 12.20 -4.20
CA ASP A 69 2.55 12.53 -4.95
C ASP A 69 2.69 11.77 -6.29
N GLY A 70 1.56 11.50 -6.96
CA GLY A 70 1.50 10.79 -8.25
C GLY A 70 1.46 9.26 -8.16
N TYR A 71 1.45 8.70 -6.96
CA TYR A 71 1.32 7.27 -6.71
C TYR A 71 -0.04 6.91 -6.13
N VAL A 72 -0.48 5.69 -6.42
CA VAL A 72 -1.65 5.06 -5.81
C VAL A 72 -1.16 3.92 -4.93
N PHE A 73 -1.53 3.95 -3.65
CA PHE A 73 -1.21 2.92 -2.67
C PHE A 73 -2.49 2.16 -2.28
N TRP A 74 -2.41 0.85 -2.11
CA TRP A 74 -3.56 0.04 -1.70
C TRP A 74 -3.13 -1.17 -0.86
N THR A 75 -4.12 -1.87 -0.31
CA THR A 75 -3.92 -3.20 0.29
C THR A 75 -4.95 -4.16 -0.30
N MET A 76 -4.73 -5.47 -0.20
CA MET A 76 -5.61 -6.48 -0.79
C MET A 76 -6.95 -6.69 -0.06
N GLY A 77 -7.17 -6.01 1.08
CA GLY A 77 -8.47 -5.92 1.77
C GLY A 77 -8.66 -6.89 2.93
N GLU A 78 -7.66 -7.71 3.23
CA GLU A 78 -7.63 -8.60 4.40
C GLU A 78 -7.66 -7.80 5.72
N PRO A 79 -8.02 -8.41 6.86
CA PRO A 79 -7.79 -7.79 8.17
C PRO A 79 -6.37 -7.24 8.33
N ILE A 80 -6.20 -6.20 9.16
CA ILE A 80 -4.90 -5.53 9.32
C ILE A 80 -3.84 -6.53 9.79
N GLU A 81 -4.26 -7.45 10.65
CA GLU A 81 -3.46 -8.50 11.25
C GLU A 81 -2.94 -9.49 10.21
N GLU A 82 -3.73 -9.75 9.17
CA GLU A 82 -3.45 -10.68 8.07
C GLU A 82 -2.80 -10.00 6.85
N THR A 83 -2.76 -8.67 6.82
CA THR A 83 -2.17 -7.91 5.71
C THR A 83 -0.66 -8.11 5.69
N THR A 84 -0.16 -8.65 4.57
CA THR A 84 1.27 -8.98 4.37
C THR A 84 1.92 -8.14 3.27
N ILE A 85 1.14 -7.49 2.40
CA ILE A 85 1.64 -6.64 1.31
C ILE A 85 0.89 -5.31 1.22
N ILE A 86 1.60 -4.30 0.72
CA ILE A 86 1.10 -2.99 0.24
C ILE A 86 1.64 -2.84 -1.18
#